data_AF-A0A3C0KE63-F1
#
_entry.id   AF-A0A3C0KE63-F1
#
_cell.length_a   1.000
_cell.length_b   1.000
_cell.length_c   1.000
_cell.angle_alpha   90.00
_cell.angle_beta   90.00
_cell.angle_gamma   90.00
#
_symmetry.space_group_name_H-M   'P 1'
#
loop_
_entity.id
_entity.type
_entity.pdbx_description
1 polymer ?
#
loop_
_entity_poly.entity_id
_entity_poly.type
_entity_poly.pdbx_seq_one_letter_code
_entity_poly.pdbx_strand_id
1 'polypeptide(L)'
;MVEIELDGQKVEVPPGSMVMHAAEKAGTYIPHFCYHKKLSIAANCRMCLVDVEKAPKPMPACATPVTMGMIVRTKSDKAVKAQKSVMEFLLINHPLDCPICDQGGECQLQDLAVGYGAGASRYQEEKRVVFHKNAGPLISMEEMSRCIHCTRCVRFGQEIAGVMELGMSHRGEHSEIETFVGQTVDSELSGNMIDICPVGALTSKPFRYSARTWELSRRKSVSPHDSTGANLIVQVKNQRVMRVVPLENEAVNECWIADRDRFS
;
A
#
# COMPACT_ATOMS: atom_id res chain seq x y z
N MET A 1 -7.10 29.48 -0.51
CA MET A 1 -7.20 28.31 -1.41
C MET A 1 -6.24 28.51 -2.57
N VAL A 2 -5.69 27.43 -3.13
CA VAL A 2 -4.85 27.43 -4.33
C VAL A 2 -5.62 26.73 -5.44
N GLU A 3 -5.85 27.40 -6.57
CA GLU A 3 -6.54 26.83 -7.74
C GLU A 3 -5.52 26.22 -8.71
N ILE A 4 -5.83 25.01 -9.19
CA ILE A 4 -5.13 24.33 -10.28
C ILE A 4 -6.09 23.77 -11.31
N GLU A 5 -5.56 23.42 -12.47
CA GLU A 5 -6.24 22.63 -13.49
C GLU A 5 -5.72 21.19 -13.47
N LEU A 6 -6.60 20.22 -13.26
CA LEU A 6 -6.29 18.79 -13.26
C LEU A 6 -7.13 18.11 -14.33
N ASP A 7 -6.49 17.59 -15.38
CA ASP A 7 -7.15 16.98 -16.54
C ASP A 7 -8.27 17.85 -17.15
N GLY A 8 -8.08 19.17 -17.17
CA GLY A 8 -9.06 20.15 -17.66
C GLY A 8 -10.10 20.60 -16.63
N GLN A 9 -10.12 20.02 -15.43
CA GLN A 9 -11.01 20.41 -14.34
C GLN A 9 -10.31 21.39 -13.38
N LYS A 10 -10.97 22.49 -13.05
CA LYS A 10 -10.50 23.40 -12.01
C LYS A 10 -10.75 22.81 -10.62
N VAL A 11 -9.71 22.82 -9.79
CA VAL A 11 -9.74 22.26 -8.43
C VAL A 11 -9.05 23.23 -7.48
N GLU A 12 -9.74 23.56 -6.39
CA GLU A 12 -9.17 24.39 -5.32
C GLU A 12 -8.78 23.55 -4.11
N VAL A 13 -7.57 23.70 -3.59
CA VAL A 13 -7.12 23.00 -2.38
C VAL A 13 -6.50 23.97 -1.35
N PRO A 14 -6.43 23.58 -0.06
CA PRO A 14 -5.71 24.37 0.94
C PRO A 14 -4.22 24.55 0.55
N PRO A 15 -3.60 25.71 0.86
CA PRO A 15 -2.16 25.89 0.69
C PRO A 15 -1.36 24.80 1.41
N GLY A 16 -0.24 24.36 0.81
CA GLY A 16 0.57 23.25 1.33
C GLY A 16 0.10 21.85 0.93
N SER A 17 -1.04 21.75 0.22
CA SER A 17 -1.50 20.47 -0.33
C SER A 17 -0.58 19.96 -1.43
N MET A 18 -0.56 18.63 -1.62
CA MET A 18 0.13 17.95 -2.72
C MET A 18 -0.83 17.74 -3.89
N VAL A 19 -0.28 17.52 -5.09
CA VAL A 19 -1.09 17.18 -6.28
C VAL A 19 -2.01 15.98 -6.03
N MET A 20 -1.58 15.00 -5.21
CA MET A 20 -2.42 13.87 -4.80
C MET A 20 -3.72 14.31 -4.10
N HIS A 21 -3.65 15.30 -3.20
CA HIS A 21 -4.85 15.79 -2.49
C HIS A 21 -5.82 16.52 -3.45
N ALA A 22 -5.27 17.22 -4.45
CA ALA A 22 -6.10 17.83 -5.49
C ALA A 22 -6.77 16.77 -6.38
N ALA A 23 -6.07 15.69 -6.70
CA ALA A 23 -6.63 14.56 -7.44
C ALA A 23 -7.75 13.87 -6.67
N GLU A 24 -7.56 13.61 -5.37
CA GLU A 24 -8.60 13.06 -4.49
C GLU A 24 -9.84 13.96 -4.44
N LYS A 25 -9.65 15.28 -4.29
CA LYS A 25 -10.76 16.25 -4.31
C LYS A 25 -11.48 16.29 -5.66
N ALA A 26 -10.78 16.07 -6.77
CA ALA A 26 -11.35 16.02 -8.11
C ALA A 26 -12.05 14.69 -8.42
N GLY A 27 -11.87 13.65 -7.59
CA GLY A 27 -12.31 12.29 -7.90
C GLY A 27 -11.43 11.59 -8.95
N THR A 28 -10.22 12.09 -9.21
CA THR A 28 -9.27 11.49 -10.14
C THR A 28 -8.33 10.56 -9.40
N TYR A 29 -8.38 9.26 -9.73
CA TYR A 29 -7.47 8.28 -9.17
C TYR A 29 -6.08 8.35 -9.82
N ILE A 30 -5.04 8.50 -8.98
CA ILE A 30 -3.64 8.41 -9.38
C ILE A 30 -3.04 7.13 -8.79
N PRO A 31 -2.43 6.24 -9.59
CA PRO A 31 -1.91 4.97 -9.10
C PRO A 31 -0.72 5.19 -8.15
N HIS A 32 -0.68 4.48 -7.02
CA HIS A 32 0.36 4.66 -6.01
C HIS A 32 0.58 3.41 -5.15
N PHE A 33 1.82 3.22 -4.66
CA PHE A 33 2.18 2.10 -3.76
C PHE A 33 2.74 2.51 -2.42
N CYS A 34 3.56 3.57 -2.34
CA CYS A 34 4.12 4.01 -1.05
C CYS A 34 3.22 5.03 -0.35
N TYR A 35 2.48 5.83 -1.11
CA TYR A 35 1.59 6.84 -0.54
C TYR A 35 0.48 6.15 0.26
N HIS A 36 0.19 6.68 1.43
CA HIS A 36 -0.94 6.29 2.26
C HIS A 36 -1.40 7.56 2.98
N LYS A 37 -2.70 7.87 2.96
CA LYS A 37 -3.24 9.14 3.48
C LYS A 37 -2.97 9.39 4.97
N LYS A 38 -2.72 8.33 5.75
CA LYS A 38 -2.40 8.38 7.19
C LYS A 38 -0.90 8.18 7.51
N LEU A 39 -0.01 8.15 6.51
CA LEU A 39 1.44 8.03 6.72
C LEU A 39 2.18 9.19 6.07
N SER A 40 3.40 9.45 6.53
CA SER A 40 4.28 10.46 5.94
C SER A 40 4.58 10.20 4.46
N ILE A 41 4.94 11.23 3.69
CA ILE A 41 5.20 11.09 2.26
C ILE A 41 6.62 10.54 2.01
N ALA A 42 6.73 9.34 1.42
CA ALA A 42 8.02 8.72 1.10
C ALA A 42 8.50 8.95 -0.35
N ALA A 43 7.58 9.01 -1.31
CA ALA A 43 7.85 9.20 -2.75
C ALA A 43 8.87 8.23 -3.40
N ASN A 44 9.10 7.05 -2.83
CA ASN A 44 10.12 6.10 -3.28
C ASN A 44 9.65 5.15 -4.41
N CYS A 45 8.36 4.82 -4.50
CA CYS A 45 7.85 3.88 -5.53
C CYS A 45 7.67 4.50 -6.92
N ARG A 46 7.53 5.83 -7.01
CA ARG A 46 7.30 6.59 -8.26
C ARG A 46 6.08 6.17 -9.11
N MET A 47 5.16 5.36 -8.60
CA MET A 47 3.98 4.96 -9.39
C MET A 47 3.03 6.14 -9.68
N CYS A 48 3.02 7.16 -8.82
CA CYS A 48 2.16 8.33 -8.95
C CYS A 48 2.73 9.44 -9.85
N LEU A 49 3.59 9.10 -10.81
CA LEU A 49 4.15 10.10 -11.73
C LEU A 49 3.04 10.65 -12.64
N VAL A 50 2.94 11.98 -12.66
CA VAL A 50 2.01 12.76 -13.49
C VAL A 50 2.76 13.82 -14.29
N ASP A 51 2.14 14.33 -15.34
CA ASP A 51 2.73 15.36 -16.18
C ASP A 51 2.27 16.74 -15.72
N VAL A 52 3.19 17.49 -15.13
CA VAL A 52 2.95 18.87 -14.73
C VAL A 52 3.45 19.78 -15.86
N GLU A 53 2.62 20.71 -16.30
CA GLU A 53 3.00 21.62 -17.38
C GLU A 53 4.27 22.41 -17.04
N LYS A 54 5.13 22.61 -18.05
CA LYS A 54 6.47 23.25 -17.93
C LYS A 54 7.48 22.45 -17.10
N ALA A 55 7.10 21.32 -16.49
CA ALA A 55 8.07 20.43 -15.85
C ALA A 55 8.79 19.57 -16.91
N PRO A 56 10.13 19.51 -16.90
CA PRO A 56 10.90 18.78 -17.92
C PRO A 56 10.71 17.26 -17.83
N LYS A 57 10.26 16.74 -16.68
CA LYS A 57 10.04 15.32 -16.41
C LYS A 57 8.72 15.10 -15.66
N PRO A 58 8.15 13.89 -15.70
CA PRO A 58 7.01 13.54 -14.85
C PRO A 58 7.35 13.78 -13.37
N MET A 59 6.39 14.31 -12.63
CA MET A 59 6.53 14.71 -11.23
C MET A 59 5.72 13.77 -10.32
N PRO A 60 6.21 13.41 -9.13
CA PRO A 60 5.49 12.53 -8.21
C PRO A 60 4.30 13.26 -7.60
N ALA A 61 3.07 12.84 -7.89
CA ALA A 61 1.88 13.52 -7.39
C ALA A 61 1.81 13.55 -5.86
N CYS A 62 2.30 12.50 -5.18
CA CYS A 62 2.29 12.40 -3.72
C CYS A 62 3.18 13.42 -3.00
N ALA A 63 4.18 14.00 -3.68
CA ALA A 63 5.20 14.85 -3.05
C ALA A 63 5.40 16.20 -3.76
N THR A 64 4.63 16.46 -4.82
CA THR A 64 4.70 17.73 -5.55
C THR A 64 3.68 18.69 -4.93
N PRO A 65 4.11 19.79 -4.30
CA PRO A 65 3.20 20.78 -3.75
C PRO A 65 2.43 21.49 -4.87
N VAL A 66 1.18 21.83 -4.57
CA VAL A 66 0.30 22.54 -5.49
C VAL A 66 0.66 24.04 -5.51
N THR A 67 0.82 24.60 -6.71
CA THR A 67 1.06 26.04 -6.92
C THR A 67 -0.05 26.65 -7.76
N MET A 68 -0.33 27.95 -7.56
CA MET A 68 -1.40 28.65 -8.28
C MET A 68 -1.23 28.55 -9.80
N GLY A 69 -2.30 28.18 -10.51
CA GLY A 69 -2.31 28.05 -11.97
C GLY A 69 -1.48 26.87 -12.50
N MET A 70 -1.10 25.91 -11.64
CA MET A 70 -0.48 24.67 -12.09
C MET A 70 -1.47 23.87 -12.94
N ILE A 71 -0.99 23.30 -14.05
CA ILE A 71 -1.76 22.41 -14.92
C ILE A 71 -1.17 21.01 -14.82
N VAL A 72 -1.99 20.04 -14.41
CA VAL A 72 -1.61 18.64 -14.21
C VAL A 72 -2.39 17.76 -15.17
N ARG A 73 -1.68 16.90 -15.89
CA ARG A 73 -2.24 15.92 -16.82
C ARG A 73 -1.89 14.52 -16.31
N THR A 74 -2.87 13.76 -15.85
CA THR A 74 -2.66 12.42 -15.30
C THR A 74 -2.63 11.35 -16.40
N LYS A 75 -3.26 11.62 -17.55
CA LYS A 75 -3.43 10.70 -18.69
C LYS A 75 -2.61 11.07 -19.93
N SER A 76 -1.68 12.01 -19.83
CA SER A 76 -0.82 12.34 -20.99
C SER A 76 0.10 11.16 -21.34
N ASP A 77 0.55 11.08 -22.60
CA ASP A 77 1.48 10.04 -23.05
C ASP A 77 2.73 9.95 -22.16
N LYS A 78 3.22 11.11 -21.70
CA LYS A 78 4.38 11.21 -20.82
C LYS A 78 4.10 10.60 -19.43
N ALA A 79 2.93 10.86 -18.85
CA ALA A 79 2.52 10.27 -17.57
C ALA A 79 2.31 8.75 -17.69
N VAL A 80 1.55 8.31 -18.71
CA VAL A 80 1.23 6.89 -18.93
C VAL A 80 2.50 6.08 -19.22
N LYS A 81 3.44 6.58 -20.04
CA LYS A 81 4.72 5.91 -20.28
C LYS A 81 5.53 5.76 -18.99
N ALA A 82 5.58 6.81 -18.15
CA ALA A 82 6.30 6.76 -16.89
C ALA A 82 5.70 5.72 -15.93
N GLN A 83 4.38 5.67 -15.80
CA GLN A 83 3.67 4.69 -14.97
C GLN A 83 3.91 3.25 -15.45
N LYS A 84 3.86 3.01 -16.78
CA LYS A 84 4.19 1.70 -17.37
C LYS A 84 5.62 1.28 -17.09
N SER A 85 6.59 2.19 -17.22
CA SER A 85 8.00 1.91 -16.91
C SER A 85 8.21 1.59 -15.43
N VAL A 86 7.57 2.34 -14.52
CA VAL A 86 7.64 2.07 -13.08
C VAL A 86 7.05 0.69 -12.76
N MET A 87 5.90 0.37 -13.35
CA MET A 87 5.29 -0.95 -13.18
C MET A 87 6.21 -2.07 -13.69
N GLU A 88 6.87 -1.88 -14.84
CA GLU A 88 7.87 -2.81 -15.35
C GLU A 88 9.00 -3.02 -14.32
N PHE A 89 9.59 -1.95 -13.77
CA PHE A 89 10.63 -2.06 -12.74
C PHE A 89 10.17 -2.78 -11.47
N LEU A 90 8.93 -2.55 -11.03
CA LEU A 90 8.37 -3.23 -9.87
C LEU A 90 8.18 -4.74 -10.12
N LEU A 91 7.85 -5.13 -11.36
CA LEU A 91 7.61 -6.52 -11.73
C LEU A 91 8.88 -7.28 -12.15
N ILE A 92 9.98 -6.59 -12.49
CA ILE A 92 11.26 -7.21 -12.89
C ILE A 92 11.71 -8.24 -11.86
N ASN A 93 11.76 -7.86 -10.59
CA ASN A 93 12.23 -8.71 -9.49
C ASN A 93 11.09 -9.31 -8.64
N HIS A 94 9.83 -9.04 -8.97
CA HIS A 94 8.69 -9.64 -8.27
C HIS A 94 8.49 -11.10 -8.73
N PRO A 95 8.27 -12.05 -7.81
CA PRO A 95 8.12 -13.46 -8.12
C PRO A 95 6.76 -13.75 -8.77
N LEU A 96 6.66 -14.86 -9.49
CA LEU A 96 5.43 -15.32 -10.17
C LEU A 96 4.53 -16.12 -9.22
N ASP A 97 4.33 -15.59 -8.02
CA ASP A 97 3.67 -16.28 -6.90
C ASP A 97 2.16 -16.05 -6.83
N CYS A 98 1.57 -15.29 -7.77
CA CYS A 98 0.17 -14.88 -7.71
C CYS A 98 -0.83 -16.02 -7.39
N PRO A 99 -0.67 -17.25 -7.93
CA PRO A 99 -1.57 -18.36 -7.60
C PRO A 99 -1.52 -18.82 -6.14
N ILE A 100 -0.33 -18.76 -5.51
CA ILE A 100 -0.11 -19.22 -4.13
C ILE A 100 -0.20 -18.08 -3.12
N CYS A 101 0.00 -16.83 -3.56
CA CYS A 101 -0.04 -15.63 -2.73
C CYS A 101 -1.42 -15.41 -2.10
N ASP A 102 -1.48 -15.22 -0.78
CA ASP A 102 -2.74 -14.99 -0.06
C ASP A 102 -3.41 -13.66 -0.38
N GLN A 103 -2.61 -12.66 -0.78
CA GLN A 103 -3.14 -11.38 -1.23
C GLN A 103 -3.61 -11.42 -2.69
N GLY A 104 -3.44 -12.55 -3.40
CA GLY A 104 -3.97 -12.73 -4.75
C GLY A 104 -5.47 -12.46 -4.80
N GLY A 105 -5.91 -11.56 -5.68
CA GLY A 105 -7.29 -11.08 -5.79
C GLY A 105 -7.64 -9.84 -4.98
N GLU A 106 -6.78 -9.40 -4.06
CA GLU A 106 -6.88 -8.11 -3.36
C GLU A 106 -5.52 -7.39 -3.31
N CYS A 107 -4.64 -7.73 -4.25
CA CYS A 107 -3.29 -7.20 -4.33
C CYS A 107 -3.29 -5.91 -5.15
N GLN A 108 -2.92 -4.79 -4.54
CA GLN A 108 -2.84 -3.50 -5.24
C GLN A 108 -1.86 -3.57 -6.41
N LEU A 109 -0.77 -4.35 -6.31
CA LEU A 109 0.18 -4.53 -7.41
C LEU A 109 -0.45 -5.27 -8.59
N GLN A 110 -1.27 -6.29 -8.32
CA GLN A 110 -1.99 -7.03 -9.37
C GLN A 110 -2.96 -6.11 -10.12
N ASP A 111 -3.79 -5.37 -9.38
CA ASP A 111 -4.80 -4.48 -9.97
C ASP A 111 -4.17 -3.36 -10.79
N LEU A 112 -3.12 -2.73 -10.24
CA LEU A 112 -2.39 -1.67 -10.94
C LEU A 112 -1.58 -2.20 -12.12
N ALA A 113 -1.07 -3.43 -12.08
CA ALA A 113 -0.39 -4.04 -13.22
C ALA A 113 -1.36 -4.25 -14.40
N VAL A 114 -2.58 -4.69 -14.14
CA VAL A 114 -3.61 -4.85 -15.17
C VAL A 114 -4.03 -3.49 -15.76
N GLY A 115 -4.22 -2.46 -14.93
CA GLY A 115 -4.69 -1.15 -15.38
C GLY A 115 -3.61 -0.23 -15.97
N TYR A 116 -2.39 -0.28 -15.44
CA TYR A 116 -1.31 0.70 -15.70
C TYR A 116 0.00 0.06 -16.17
N GLY A 117 0.09 -1.27 -16.23
CA GLY A 117 1.25 -2.00 -16.72
C GLY A 117 1.30 -2.18 -18.23
N ALA A 118 2.38 -2.79 -18.70
CA ALA A 118 2.47 -3.33 -20.06
C ALA A 118 1.90 -4.75 -20.10
N GLY A 119 1.37 -5.18 -21.26
CA GLY A 119 0.77 -6.52 -21.40
C GLY A 119 1.77 -7.68 -21.39
N ALA A 120 3.07 -7.42 -21.50
CA ALA A 120 4.11 -8.44 -21.50
C ALA A 120 5.38 -7.93 -20.81
N SER A 121 6.11 -8.84 -20.17
CA SER A 121 7.46 -8.59 -19.65
C SER A 121 8.49 -8.74 -20.77
N ARG A 122 9.52 -7.90 -20.74
CA ARG A 122 10.74 -8.05 -21.57
C ARG A 122 11.93 -8.59 -20.78
N TYR A 123 11.80 -8.69 -19.46
CA TYR A 123 12.85 -9.16 -18.56
C TYR A 123 12.94 -10.68 -18.61
N GLN A 124 14.13 -11.20 -18.92
CA GLN A 124 14.42 -12.63 -19.08
C GLN A 124 15.51 -13.15 -18.12
N GLU A 125 16.11 -12.25 -17.33
CA GLU A 125 17.19 -12.60 -16.41
C GLU A 125 16.66 -13.24 -15.11
N GLU A 126 17.58 -13.78 -14.31
CA GLU A 126 17.25 -14.32 -13.01
C GLU A 126 16.74 -13.24 -12.06
N LYS A 127 15.60 -13.53 -11.42
CA LYS A 127 15.01 -12.66 -10.40
C LYS A 127 15.74 -12.86 -9.09
N ARG A 128 15.92 -11.77 -8.34
CA ARG A 128 16.41 -11.87 -6.97
C ARG A 128 15.48 -12.71 -6.09
N VAL A 129 16.05 -13.34 -5.07
CA VAL A 129 15.32 -14.07 -4.04
C VAL A 129 15.72 -13.52 -2.68
N VAL A 130 14.72 -13.25 -1.83
CA VAL A 130 14.91 -12.79 -0.46
C VAL A 130 14.40 -13.88 0.48
N PHE A 131 15.23 -14.26 1.46
CA PHE A 131 14.85 -15.29 2.42
C PHE A 131 13.76 -14.80 3.39
N HIS A 132 12.99 -15.77 3.89
CA HIS A 132 11.97 -15.55 4.90
C HIS A 132 12.57 -14.96 6.17
N LYS A 133 11.74 -14.23 6.92
CA LYS A 133 12.11 -13.64 8.20
C LYS A 133 11.07 -14.01 9.26
N ASN A 134 11.52 -14.17 10.49
CA ASN A 134 10.60 -14.41 11.61
C ASN A 134 10.15 -13.06 12.17
N ALA A 135 8.86 -12.75 12.06
CA ALA A 135 8.24 -11.54 12.59
C ALA A 135 7.31 -11.82 13.79
N GLY A 136 7.35 -13.04 14.33
CA GLY A 136 6.46 -13.47 15.41
C GLY A 136 5.25 -14.30 14.93
N PRO A 137 4.21 -14.41 15.76
CA PRO A 137 3.09 -15.33 15.53
C PRO A 137 1.96 -14.74 14.68
N LEU A 138 1.84 -13.41 14.57
CA LEU A 138 0.70 -12.75 13.92
C LEU A 138 0.98 -12.39 12.46
N ILE A 139 2.12 -11.76 12.20
CA ILE A 139 2.56 -11.35 10.86
C ILE A 139 3.47 -12.41 10.26
N SER A 140 3.20 -12.76 9.01
CA SER A 140 4.05 -13.65 8.22
C SER A 140 4.92 -12.85 7.26
N MET A 141 6.23 -13.07 7.35
CA MET A 141 7.27 -12.58 6.45
C MET A 141 7.97 -13.73 5.72
N GLU A 142 7.21 -14.76 5.32
CA GLU A 142 7.77 -15.91 4.59
C GLU A 142 8.13 -15.56 3.15
N GLU A 143 7.39 -14.66 2.50
CA GLU A 143 7.55 -14.36 1.08
C GLU A 143 8.04 -12.94 0.81
N MET A 144 9.16 -12.60 1.44
CA MET A 144 9.79 -11.28 1.30
C MET A 144 10.29 -10.97 -0.11
N SER A 145 10.46 -11.98 -0.98
CA SER A 145 10.69 -11.77 -2.41
C SER A 145 9.55 -10.97 -3.08
N ARG A 146 8.33 -11.02 -2.54
CA ARG A 146 7.18 -10.24 -3.03
C ARG A 146 7.27 -8.75 -2.66
N CYS A 147 8.13 -8.36 -1.72
CA CYS A 147 8.22 -7.00 -1.23
C CYS A 147 8.77 -6.05 -2.32
N ILE A 148 8.06 -4.94 -2.53
CA ILE A 148 8.44 -3.88 -3.49
C ILE A 148 9.11 -2.68 -2.82
N HIS A 149 9.52 -2.80 -1.56
CA HIS A 149 10.27 -1.77 -0.83
C HIS A 149 9.58 -0.41 -0.72
N CYS A 150 8.24 -0.40 -0.67
CA CYS A 150 7.44 0.82 -0.56
C CYS A 150 7.50 1.51 0.82
N THR A 151 8.17 0.87 1.80
CA THR A 151 8.39 1.34 3.19
C THR A 151 7.13 1.75 3.96
N ARG A 152 5.93 1.32 3.55
CA ARG A 152 4.69 1.58 4.30
C ARG A 152 4.72 0.96 5.70
N CYS A 153 5.14 -0.30 5.81
CA CYS A 153 5.20 -1.01 7.09
C CYS A 153 6.20 -0.40 8.08
N VAL A 154 7.38 -0.01 7.60
CA VAL A 154 8.41 0.67 8.42
C VAL A 154 7.87 1.99 8.97
N ARG A 155 7.27 2.83 8.10
CA ARG A 155 6.67 4.11 8.51
C ARG A 155 5.51 3.92 9.47
N PHE A 156 4.64 2.94 9.23
CA PHE A 156 3.55 2.65 10.13
C PHE A 156 4.04 2.28 11.53
N GLY A 157 5.05 1.40 11.63
CA GLY A 157 5.67 1.05 12.91
C GLY A 157 6.17 2.30 13.64
N GLN A 158 6.95 3.12 12.95
CA GLN A 158 7.56 4.31 13.52
C GLN A 158 6.56 5.43 13.88
N GLU A 159 5.56 5.67 13.03
CA GLU A 159 4.70 6.86 13.10
C GLU A 159 3.37 6.61 13.83
N ILE A 160 2.79 5.43 13.66
CA ILE A 160 1.44 5.11 14.16
C ILE A 160 1.51 4.14 15.33
N ALA A 161 2.18 3.00 15.17
CA ALA A 161 2.38 2.05 16.27
C ALA A 161 3.34 2.61 17.34
N GLY A 162 4.15 3.61 16.99
CA GLY A 162 5.11 4.26 17.89
C GLY A 162 6.32 3.40 18.25
N VAL A 163 6.49 2.24 17.61
CA VAL A 163 7.59 1.29 17.85
C VAL A 163 8.25 0.94 16.52
N MET A 164 9.56 1.22 16.42
CA MET A 164 10.34 0.91 15.22
C MET A 164 10.79 -0.56 15.22
N GLU A 165 9.87 -1.45 14.86
CA GLU A 165 10.11 -2.91 14.86
C GLU A 165 10.60 -3.43 13.50
N LEU A 166 10.26 -2.73 12.41
CA LEU A 166 10.75 -3.03 11.06
C LEU A 166 11.69 -1.93 10.57
N GLY A 167 12.72 -2.33 9.83
CA GLY A 167 13.67 -1.45 9.16
C GLY A 167 13.96 -1.88 7.73
N MET A 168 14.67 -1.04 6.99
CA MET A 168 15.26 -1.39 5.70
C MET A 168 16.77 -1.43 5.85
N SER A 169 17.38 -2.58 5.59
CA SER A 169 18.83 -2.74 5.55
C SER A 169 19.34 -2.86 4.13
N HIS A 170 20.68 -2.86 4.00
CA HIS A 170 21.41 -2.91 2.74
C HIS A 170 21.05 -1.74 1.80
N ARG A 171 21.34 -1.87 0.50
CA ARG A 171 21.13 -0.83 -0.51
C ARG A 171 20.88 -1.42 -1.89
N GLY A 172 20.22 -0.66 -2.75
CA GLY A 172 19.98 -1.04 -4.15
C GLY A 172 19.06 -2.27 -4.24
N GLU A 173 19.40 -3.20 -5.12
CA GLU A 173 18.61 -4.42 -5.30
C GLU A 173 18.69 -5.39 -4.11
N HIS A 174 19.73 -5.28 -3.28
CA HIS A 174 19.90 -6.07 -2.06
C HIS A 174 19.19 -5.48 -0.86
N SER A 175 18.44 -4.38 -1.01
CA SER A 175 17.68 -3.80 0.10
C SER A 175 16.69 -4.83 0.64
N GLU A 176 16.56 -4.94 1.95
CA GLU A 176 15.64 -5.87 2.57
C GLU A 176 14.84 -5.19 3.68
N ILE A 177 13.54 -5.47 3.73
CA ILE A 177 12.75 -5.14 4.92
C ILE A 177 12.95 -6.27 5.92
N GLU A 178 13.34 -5.91 7.14
CA GLU A 178 13.63 -6.86 8.21
C GLU A 178 13.21 -6.34 9.58
N THR A 179 13.13 -7.26 10.53
CA THR A 179 12.89 -6.96 11.94
C THR A 179 14.14 -6.37 12.59
N PHE A 180 13.96 -5.41 13.49
CA PHE A 180 15.05 -4.77 14.20
C PHE A 180 15.82 -5.80 15.05
N VAL A 181 17.08 -6.08 14.68
CA VAL A 181 17.98 -7.02 15.40
C VAL A 181 17.38 -8.44 15.56
N GLY A 182 16.56 -8.89 14.58
CA GLY A 182 15.95 -10.22 14.62
C GLY A 182 14.89 -10.41 15.73
N GLN A 183 14.41 -9.32 16.32
CA GLN A 183 13.32 -9.34 17.31
C GLN A 183 11.96 -9.63 16.65
N THR A 184 10.98 -10.05 17.44
CA THR A 184 9.60 -10.18 16.96
C THR A 184 8.93 -8.81 16.86
N VAL A 185 7.83 -8.77 16.10
CA VAL A 185 6.94 -7.61 16.05
C VAL A 185 5.87 -7.82 17.13
N ASP A 186 5.88 -6.98 18.16
CA ASP A 186 5.16 -7.14 19.41
C ASP A 186 4.16 -6.01 19.69
N SER A 187 4.14 -4.93 18.89
CA SER A 187 3.14 -3.86 19.02
C SER A 187 1.70 -4.40 18.93
N GLU A 188 0.82 -3.86 19.76
CA GLU A 188 -0.61 -4.17 19.79
C GLU A 188 -1.38 -3.73 18.54
N LEU A 189 -0.75 -2.95 17.65
CA LEU A 189 -1.30 -2.51 16.36
C LEU A 189 -0.55 -3.13 15.17
N SER A 190 0.34 -4.09 15.41
CA SER A 190 1.26 -4.61 14.40
C SER A 190 0.55 -5.23 13.19
N GLY A 191 -0.58 -5.91 13.40
CA GLY A 191 -1.37 -6.57 12.36
C GLY A 191 -1.92 -5.62 11.30
N ASN A 192 -2.00 -4.31 11.57
CA ASN A 192 -2.33 -3.31 10.55
C ASN A 192 -1.23 -3.18 9.48
N MET A 193 -0.01 -3.63 9.75
CA MET A 193 1.06 -3.72 8.74
C MET A 193 0.69 -4.65 7.57
N ILE A 194 -0.19 -5.62 7.81
CA ILE A 194 -0.71 -6.52 6.77
C ILE A 194 -1.62 -5.74 5.82
N ASP A 195 -2.53 -4.91 6.35
CA ASP A 195 -3.50 -4.16 5.54
C ASP A 195 -2.85 -3.08 4.69
N ILE A 196 -1.86 -2.36 5.24
CA ILE A 196 -1.16 -1.31 4.49
C ILE A 196 -0.23 -1.86 3.42
N CYS A 197 0.15 -3.14 3.52
CA CYS A 197 1.07 -3.76 2.59
C CYS A 197 0.38 -3.89 1.21
N PRO A 198 0.89 -3.22 0.16
CA PRO A 198 0.24 -3.25 -1.16
C PRO A 198 0.43 -4.59 -1.90
N VAL A 199 1.19 -5.51 -1.33
CA VAL A 199 1.64 -6.78 -1.91
C VAL A 199 1.67 -7.86 -0.84
N GLY A 200 1.56 -9.13 -1.23
CA GLY A 200 1.52 -10.26 -0.29
C GLY A 200 2.85 -10.64 0.35
N ALA A 201 3.68 -9.66 0.70
CA ALA A 201 4.93 -9.85 1.44
C ALA A 201 4.72 -9.91 2.96
N LEU A 202 3.76 -9.13 3.46
CA LEU A 202 3.30 -9.19 4.85
C LEU A 202 1.87 -9.72 4.83
N THR A 203 1.67 -10.92 5.38
CA THR A 203 0.36 -11.57 5.41
C THR A 203 0.00 -12.00 6.82
N SER A 204 -1.29 -12.26 7.07
CA SER A 204 -1.73 -12.79 8.36
C SER A 204 -1.34 -14.26 8.49
N LYS A 205 -0.51 -14.58 9.48
CA LYS A 205 -0.10 -15.96 9.76
C LYS A 205 -1.29 -16.83 10.20
N PRO A 206 -2.23 -16.37 11.05
CA PRO A 206 -3.43 -17.14 11.39
C PRO A 206 -4.38 -17.41 10.21
N PHE A 207 -4.53 -16.45 9.28
CA PHE A 207 -5.44 -16.58 8.13
C PHE A 207 -4.82 -17.32 6.94
N ARG A 208 -3.50 -17.54 6.97
CA ARG A 208 -2.71 -17.99 5.84
C ARG A 208 -3.28 -19.25 5.17
N TYR A 209 -3.44 -19.22 3.85
CA TYR A 209 -3.95 -20.32 3.02
C TYR A 209 -5.34 -20.86 3.37
N SER A 210 -6.11 -20.18 4.24
CA SER A 210 -7.41 -20.68 4.70
C SER A 210 -8.57 -20.39 3.73
N ALA A 211 -8.50 -19.28 2.99
CA ALA A 211 -9.50 -18.87 2.00
C ALA A 211 -8.93 -17.84 1.01
N ARG A 212 -9.67 -17.60 -0.09
CA ARG A 212 -9.41 -16.50 -1.03
C ARG A 212 -10.41 -15.36 -0.83
N THR A 213 -9.96 -14.12 -1.05
CA THR A 213 -10.75 -12.91 -0.77
C THR A 213 -12.11 -12.85 -1.49
N TRP A 214 -12.21 -13.39 -2.71
CA TRP A 214 -13.46 -13.43 -3.48
C TRP A 214 -14.48 -14.45 -2.96
N GLU A 215 -14.07 -15.39 -2.13
CA GLU A 215 -14.97 -16.37 -1.48
C GLU A 215 -15.61 -15.81 -0.21
N LEU A 216 -15.11 -14.68 0.30
CA LEU A 216 -15.47 -14.14 1.60
C LEU A 216 -16.62 -13.15 1.49
N SER A 217 -17.71 -13.45 2.21
CA SER A 217 -18.79 -12.50 2.42
C SER A 217 -18.39 -11.47 3.48
N ARG A 218 -18.67 -10.19 3.24
CA ARG A 218 -18.30 -9.08 4.13
C ARG A 218 -19.51 -8.66 4.97
N ARG A 219 -19.34 -8.52 6.29
CA ARG A 219 -20.35 -8.03 7.24
C ARG A 219 -19.76 -6.90 8.08
N LYS A 220 -20.44 -5.76 8.12
CA LYS A 220 -20.02 -4.64 8.97
C LYS A 220 -20.36 -4.96 10.42
N SER A 221 -19.43 -4.67 11.33
CA SER A 221 -19.59 -4.89 12.77
C SER A 221 -18.81 -3.82 13.56
N VAL A 222 -18.88 -3.90 14.88
CA VAL A 222 -18.11 -3.09 15.83
C VAL A 222 -17.32 -4.04 16.74
N SER A 223 -16.11 -3.66 17.15
CA SER A 223 -15.29 -4.46 18.07
C SER A 223 -15.97 -4.63 19.42
N PRO A 224 -16.06 -5.87 19.95
CA PRO A 224 -16.56 -6.13 21.30
C PRO A 224 -15.45 -6.14 22.37
N HIS A 225 -14.17 -6.05 21.99
CA HIS A 225 -13.06 -6.39 22.90
C HIS A 225 -12.55 -5.23 23.75
N ASP A 226 -12.93 -3.99 23.41
CA ASP A 226 -12.68 -2.80 24.22
C ASP A 226 -13.75 -1.74 24.06
N SER A 227 -13.61 -0.67 24.82
CA SER A 227 -14.51 0.49 24.81
C SER A 227 -14.22 1.47 23.68
N THR A 228 -13.30 1.18 22.76
CA THR A 228 -13.06 2.07 21.59
C THR A 228 -14.20 1.97 20.58
N GLY A 229 -14.84 0.80 20.50
CA GLY A 229 -15.88 0.55 19.51
C GLY A 229 -15.36 0.65 18.08
N ALA A 230 -14.14 0.17 17.81
CA ALA A 230 -13.55 0.21 16.48
C ALA A 230 -14.46 -0.45 15.43
N ASN A 231 -14.61 0.19 14.27
CA ASN A 231 -15.45 -0.33 13.21
C ASN A 231 -14.72 -1.46 12.46
N LEU A 232 -15.42 -2.58 12.22
CA LEU A 232 -14.86 -3.80 11.65
C LEU A 232 -15.60 -4.26 10.40
N ILE A 233 -14.90 -4.98 9.53
CA ILE A 233 -15.48 -5.85 8.51
C ILE A 233 -15.12 -7.30 8.88
N VAL A 234 -16.13 -8.06 9.29
CA VAL A 234 -16.02 -9.50 9.54
C VAL A 234 -16.18 -10.23 8.22
N GLN A 235 -15.18 -11.02 7.83
CA GLN A 235 -15.16 -11.77 6.59
C GLN A 235 -15.49 -13.24 6.85
N VAL A 236 -16.58 -13.73 6.25
CA VAL A 236 -17.21 -15.01 6.58
C VAL A 236 -17.28 -15.91 5.34
N LYS A 237 -16.95 -17.19 5.51
CA LYS A 237 -17.11 -18.27 4.52
C LYS A 237 -17.85 -19.44 5.17
N ASN A 238 -18.90 -19.95 4.54
CA ASN A 238 -19.65 -21.11 5.04
C ASN A 238 -20.07 -20.98 6.52
N GLN A 239 -20.61 -19.82 6.89
CA GLN A 239 -21.04 -19.49 8.27
C GLN A 239 -19.91 -19.51 9.32
N ARG A 240 -18.64 -19.54 8.91
CA ARG A 240 -17.47 -19.42 9.78
C ARG A 240 -16.76 -18.09 9.52
N VAL A 241 -16.40 -17.40 10.61
CA VAL A 241 -15.53 -16.22 10.53
C VAL A 241 -14.14 -16.69 10.12
N MET A 242 -13.60 -16.09 9.05
CA MET A 242 -12.29 -16.44 8.52
C MET A 242 -11.23 -15.43 8.92
N ARG A 243 -11.55 -14.13 8.85
CA ARG A 243 -10.70 -13.03 9.33
C ARG A 243 -11.52 -11.78 9.61
N VAL A 244 -10.91 -10.86 10.35
CA VAL A 244 -11.44 -9.52 10.63
C VAL A 244 -10.48 -8.48 10.05
N VAL A 245 -11.02 -7.46 9.39
CA VAL A 245 -10.26 -6.32 8.84
C VAL A 245 -10.93 -5.00 9.28
N PRO A 246 -10.21 -3.88 9.35
CA PRO A 246 -10.78 -2.60 9.74
C PRO A 246 -11.85 -2.13 8.74
N LEU A 247 -12.91 -1.50 9.25
CA LEU A 247 -13.78 -0.64 8.47
C LEU A 247 -13.39 0.81 8.77
N GLU A 248 -13.15 1.59 7.73
CA GLU A 248 -12.70 2.96 7.89
C GLU A 248 -13.75 3.87 8.54
N ASN A 249 -13.35 4.62 9.57
CA ASN A 249 -14.13 5.65 10.24
C ASN A 249 -13.23 6.71 10.87
N GLU A 250 -13.13 7.86 10.22
CA GLU A 250 -12.33 9.02 10.66
C GLU A 250 -12.64 9.51 12.08
N ALA A 251 -13.84 9.27 12.61
CA ALA A 251 -14.21 9.72 13.95
C ALA A 251 -13.82 8.74 15.08
N VAL A 252 -13.45 7.49 14.75
CA VAL A 252 -13.21 6.43 15.74
C VAL A 252 -11.83 5.82 15.56
N ASN A 253 -11.65 5.00 14.54
CA ASN A 253 -10.47 4.16 14.39
C ASN A 253 -9.64 4.52 13.15
N GLU A 254 -10.02 5.58 12.43
CA GLU A 254 -9.46 5.95 11.14
C GLU A 254 -9.49 4.75 10.19
N CYS A 255 -8.38 4.03 10.03
CA CYS A 255 -8.29 2.78 9.27
C CYS A 255 -7.58 1.65 10.02
N TRP A 256 -7.42 1.78 11.35
CA TRP A 256 -6.65 0.86 12.20
C TRP A 256 -7.55 0.08 13.15
N ILE A 257 -7.13 -1.10 13.57
CA ILE A 257 -7.76 -1.89 14.64
C ILE A 257 -6.67 -2.54 15.52
N ALA A 258 -6.97 -2.82 16.77
CA ALA A 258 -6.05 -3.56 17.64
C ALA A 258 -5.86 -4.99 17.14
N ASP A 259 -4.69 -5.57 17.40
CA ASP A 259 -4.38 -6.97 17.08
C ASP A 259 -5.32 -7.94 17.80
N ARG A 260 -5.75 -7.56 19.00
CA ARG A 260 -6.82 -8.26 19.72
C ARG A 260 -8.09 -8.33 18.86
N ASP A 261 -8.55 -7.21 18.30
CA ASP A 261 -9.77 -7.18 17.48
C ASP A 261 -9.62 -7.96 16.17
N ARG A 262 -8.40 -8.01 15.64
CA ARG A 262 -8.08 -8.66 14.37
C ARG A 262 -8.02 -10.19 14.49
N PHE A 263 -7.51 -10.70 15.61
CA PHE A 263 -7.12 -12.11 15.75
C PHE A 263 -7.89 -12.90 16.83
N SER A 264 -8.87 -12.29 17.51
CA SER A 264 -9.73 -12.98 18.50
C SER A 264 -10.91 -13.72 17.90
#